data_AF-A0A7J5XNR8-F1
#
_entry.id   AF-A0A7J5XNR8-F1
#
_cell.length_a   1.000
_cell.length_b   1.000
_cell.length_c   1.000
_cell.angle_alpha   90.00
_cell.angle_beta   90.00
_cell.angle_gamma   90.00
#
_symmetry.space_group_name_H-M   'P 1'
#
loop_
_entity.id
_entity.type
_entity.pdbx_description
1 polymer ?
#
loop_
_entity_poly.entity_id
_entity_poly.type
_entity_poly.pdbx_seq_one_letter_code
_entity_poly.pdbx_strand_id
1 'polypeptide(L)'
;TERLERERGERERERERERERERERQTDRQTVERGEAVNCLSIQGKVGGEEEEGEEKARGSEGKRGNMRRYYERVRSEEERKGRKTQDRGIKVDKAAPESRLQWRGREKEWSCILSQVPTMMSSEHLTCGWLQQLLIVLLKLCLTFAGPLRPLNGTECTAKGPASYILVFTGHWSPHAFPKQYPLFRPPAQWSKLIAVSHNRHFRLWEEGALASAGVQNFSEIGVTVELMKAAKEARKRRAVGAMYRTAGIPNGIGHSSTELLTQPRNSLLSLMVKIIPSPDWFVGVDSLNLCEGSQWKQEVTVDLQPYDAGTDSGFTFSSPNFPTIPQENITKITPEMPNHPANSFYYPRLKDLPPIASIKITRQSRSSDRQTPMSNHILPNSIIPRHFSATPLDCEVSLWSSWGLCLGSCSRGGVRHRTRYILLRPANAGVPCPEMEEQTKCVSQSCMRLQ
;
A
#
# COMPACT_ATOMS: atom_id res chain seq x y z
N THR A 1 0.50 -13.25 58.60
CA THR A 1 -0.18 -11.94 58.71
C THR A 1 0.14 -11.06 57.51
N GLU A 2 1.41 -10.75 57.21
CA GLU A 2 1.79 -9.89 56.06
C GLU A 2 1.32 -10.40 54.67
N ARG A 3 1.34 -11.71 54.44
CA ARG A 3 0.84 -12.30 53.17
C ARG A 3 -0.66 -12.10 52.98
N LEU A 4 -1.43 -12.21 54.07
CA LEU A 4 -2.88 -12.00 54.04
C LEU A 4 -3.23 -10.52 53.87
N GLU A 5 -2.41 -9.60 54.40
CA GLU A 5 -2.57 -8.16 54.19
C GLU A 5 -2.25 -7.76 52.74
N ARG A 6 -1.24 -8.36 52.11
CA ARG A 6 -0.97 -8.16 50.67
C ARG A 6 -2.11 -8.66 49.79
N GLU A 7 -2.61 -9.87 50.05
CA GLU A 7 -3.74 -10.44 49.29
C GLU A 7 -5.03 -9.62 49.50
N ARG A 8 -5.23 -9.04 50.69
CA ARG A 8 -6.34 -8.10 50.94
C ARG A 8 -6.19 -6.81 50.15
N GLY A 9 -4.99 -6.23 50.11
CA GLY A 9 -4.69 -5.02 49.35
C GLY A 9 -4.82 -5.20 47.83
N GLU A 10 -4.44 -6.36 47.29
CA GLU A 10 -4.63 -6.68 45.87
C GLU A 10 -6.11 -6.80 45.50
N ARG A 11 -6.92 -7.48 46.33
CA ARG A 11 -8.37 -7.58 46.11
C ARG A 11 -9.07 -6.22 46.19
N GLU A 12 -8.59 -5.31 47.05
CA GLU A 12 -9.15 -3.97 47.18
C GLU A 12 -8.84 -3.11 45.94
N ARG A 13 -7.61 -3.20 45.42
CA ARG A 13 -7.21 -2.54 44.16
C ARG A 13 -7.96 -3.08 42.94
N GLU A 14 -8.26 -4.38 42.92
CA GLU A 14 -9.04 -4.99 41.84
C GLU A 14 -10.50 -4.51 41.86
N ARG A 15 -11.10 -4.42 43.06
CA ARG A 15 -12.45 -3.85 43.25
C ARG A 15 -12.52 -2.36 42.85
N GLU A 16 -11.47 -1.59 43.09
CA GLU A 16 -11.42 -0.19 42.70
C GLU A 16 -11.34 -0.02 41.17
N ARG A 17 -10.52 -0.85 40.49
CA ARG A 17 -10.45 -0.90 39.01
C ARG A 17 -11.78 -1.30 38.37
N GLU A 18 -12.52 -2.21 39.01
CA GLU A 18 -13.83 -2.64 38.52
C GLU A 18 -14.88 -1.53 38.66
N ARG A 19 -14.87 -0.78 39.77
CA ARG A 19 -15.72 0.41 39.97
C ARG A 19 -15.41 1.52 38.97
N GLU A 20 -14.14 1.71 38.61
CA GLU A 20 -13.72 2.71 37.62
C GLU A 20 -14.21 2.35 36.21
N ARG A 21 -14.10 1.07 35.81
CA ARG A 21 -14.66 0.56 34.54
C ARG A 21 -16.18 0.69 34.47
N GLU A 22 -16.87 0.54 35.59
CA GLU A 22 -18.33 0.69 35.65
C GLU A 22 -18.75 2.16 35.53
N ARG A 23 -17.97 3.10 36.10
CA ARG A 23 -18.15 4.54 35.89
C ARG A 23 -17.92 4.95 34.44
N GLU A 24 -16.87 4.43 33.79
CA GLU A 24 -16.62 4.68 32.35
C GLU A 24 -17.79 4.19 31.50
N ARG A 25 -18.30 2.98 31.76
CA ARG A 25 -19.48 2.43 31.05
C ARG A 25 -20.76 3.26 31.27
N GLN A 26 -20.97 3.81 32.47
CA GLN A 26 -22.10 4.72 32.73
C GLN A 26 -21.95 6.05 31.99
N THR A 27 -20.72 6.55 31.86
CA THR A 27 -20.42 7.80 31.14
C THR A 27 -20.64 7.63 29.64
N ASP A 28 -20.24 6.50 29.08
CA ASP A 28 -20.49 6.12 27.67
C ASP A 28 -21.99 5.92 27.40
N ARG A 29 -22.75 5.41 28.36
CA ARG A 29 -24.21 5.27 28.23
C ARG A 29 -24.91 6.63 28.22
N GLN A 30 -24.47 7.58 29.04
CA GLN A 30 -24.99 8.95 29.04
C GLN A 30 -24.62 9.76 27.78
N THR A 31 -23.46 9.53 27.18
CA THR A 31 -23.08 10.18 25.90
C THR A 31 -23.86 9.63 24.71
N VAL A 32 -24.19 8.33 24.71
CA VAL A 32 -25.08 7.72 23.71
C VAL A 32 -26.52 8.24 23.85
N GLU A 33 -27.06 8.31 25.08
CA GLU A 33 -28.41 8.85 25.33
C GLU A 33 -28.53 10.35 24.97
N ARG A 34 -27.47 11.15 25.18
CA ARG A 34 -27.41 12.54 24.70
C ARG A 34 -27.30 12.64 23.18
N GLY A 35 -26.61 11.70 22.52
CA GLY A 35 -26.52 11.64 21.06
C GLY A 35 -27.85 11.29 20.39
N GLU A 36 -28.63 10.40 21.00
CA GLU A 36 -29.97 10.03 20.51
C GLU A 36 -31.02 11.13 20.79
N ALA A 37 -30.93 11.83 21.94
CA ALA A 37 -31.82 12.95 22.25
C ALA A 37 -31.66 14.15 21.29
N VAL A 38 -30.43 14.44 20.83
CA VAL A 38 -30.16 15.50 19.84
C VAL A 38 -30.69 15.12 18.46
N ASN A 39 -30.74 13.83 18.13
CA ASN A 39 -31.25 13.35 16.84
C ASN A 39 -32.80 13.28 16.81
N CYS A 40 -33.44 13.02 17.96
CA CYS A 40 -34.90 13.04 18.09
C CYS A 40 -35.51 14.47 18.07
N LEU A 41 -34.81 15.48 18.61
CA LEU A 41 -35.27 16.87 18.58
C LEU A 41 -35.20 17.51 17.17
N SER A 42 -34.39 16.97 16.26
CA SER A 42 -34.29 17.47 14.87
C SER A 42 -35.42 17.00 13.95
N ILE A 43 -36.28 16.07 14.38
CA ILE A 43 -37.33 15.47 13.53
C ILE A 43 -38.73 16.05 13.83
N GLN A 44 -38.93 16.79 14.92
CA GLN A 44 -40.26 17.33 15.29
C GLN A 44 -40.47 18.85 15.12
N GLY A 45 -39.46 19.62 14.70
CA GLY A 45 -39.59 21.08 14.53
C GLY A 45 -39.83 21.52 13.09
N LYS A 46 -40.99 21.22 12.49
CA LYS A 46 -41.34 21.79 11.16
C LYS A 46 -42.83 22.01 10.94
N VAL A 47 -43.53 22.70 11.85
CA VAL A 47 -44.81 23.37 11.55
C VAL A 47 -45.00 24.58 12.49
N GLY A 48 -45.17 25.77 11.91
CA GLY A 48 -45.97 26.87 12.49
C GLY A 48 -45.22 28.06 13.12
N GLY A 49 -45.49 29.26 12.58
CA GLY A 49 -45.66 30.49 13.38
C GLY A 49 -44.64 31.62 13.23
N GLU A 50 -45.09 32.73 12.63
CA GLU A 50 -44.64 34.14 12.71
C GLU A 50 -44.41 34.60 14.19
N GLU A 51 -43.74 35.69 14.61
CA GLU A 51 -43.39 37.00 14.07
C GLU A 51 -42.35 37.67 15.05
N GLU A 52 -41.57 38.63 14.54
CA GLU A 52 -40.85 39.76 15.20
C GLU A 52 -39.97 39.62 16.46
N GLU A 53 -38.64 39.85 16.31
CA GLU A 53 -37.91 41.07 16.75
C GLU A 53 -36.36 40.86 16.70
N GLY A 54 -35.62 41.84 16.18
CA GLY A 54 -34.22 42.11 16.54
C GLY A 54 -33.11 41.77 15.53
N GLU A 55 -32.68 42.77 14.76
CA GLU A 55 -31.39 42.87 14.05
C GLU A 55 -30.20 42.58 14.99
N GLU A 56 -29.06 41.96 14.62
CA GLU A 56 -28.04 42.45 13.68
C GLU A 56 -26.90 41.37 13.60
N LYS A 57 -26.23 41.28 12.44
CA LYS A 57 -25.01 40.48 12.12
C LYS A 57 -25.19 39.01 11.67
N ALA A 58 -25.38 38.82 10.35
CA ALA A 58 -24.65 37.83 9.53
C ALA A 58 -25.12 37.86 8.06
N ARG A 59 -24.63 38.79 7.24
CA ARG A 59 -24.68 38.66 5.77
C ARG A 59 -23.28 38.44 5.24
N GLY A 60 -22.94 37.17 5.02
CA GLY A 60 -21.61 36.80 4.51
C GLY A 60 -21.36 35.32 4.25
N SER A 61 -22.37 34.48 3.94
CA SER A 61 -22.09 33.06 3.66
C SER A 61 -23.06 32.32 2.74
N GLU A 62 -24.01 32.98 2.06
CA GLU A 62 -24.90 32.29 1.10
C GLU A 62 -24.48 32.40 -0.38
N GLY A 63 -23.49 33.24 -0.70
CA GLY A 63 -22.95 33.35 -2.07
C GLY A 63 -22.02 32.21 -2.51
N LYS A 64 -21.55 31.35 -1.60
CA LYS A 64 -20.50 30.35 -1.89
C LYS A 64 -21.00 28.93 -2.17
N ARG A 65 -22.28 28.61 -1.92
CA ARG A 65 -22.86 27.29 -2.27
C ARG A 65 -23.56 27.25 -3.63
N GLY A 66 -24.04 28.40 -4.13
CA GLY A 66 -24.73 28.47 -5.42
C GLY A 66 -23.83 28.30 -6.65
N ASN A 67 -22.57 28.73 -6.58
CA ASN A 67 -21.68 28.77 -7.75
C ASN A 67 -20.96 27.45 -8.03
N MET A 68 -20.69 26.64 -6.99
CA MET A 68 -20.07 25.31 -7.16
C MET A 68 -21.05 24.30 -7.76
N ARG A 69 -22.34 24.39 -7.38
CA ARG A 69 -23.41 23.52 -7.92
C ARG A 69 -23.63 23.75 -9.43
N ARG A 70 -23.59 25.01 -9.89
CA ARG A 70 -23.68 25.35 -11.32
C ARG A 70 -22.49 24.89 -12.16
N TYR A 71 -21.29 24.80 -11.57
CA TYR A 71 -20.11 24.28 -12.27
C TYR A 71 -20.23 22.77 -12.49
N TYR A 72 -20.63 22.01 -11.48
CA TYR A 72 -20.84 20.56 -11.58
C TYR A 72 -22.01 20.17 -12.49
N GLU A 73 -23.11 20.96 -12.51
CA GLU A 73 -24.23 20.72 -13.42
C GLU A 73 -23.87 20.98 -14.90
N ARG A 74 -22.94 21.92 -15.18
CA ARG A 74 -22.47 22.22 -16.54
C ARG A 74 -21.56 21.11 -17.10
N VAL A 75 -20.63 20.59 -16.29
CA VAL A 75 -19.72 19.49 -16.69
C VAL A 75 -20.52 18.19 -16.94
N ARG A 76 -21.53 17.92 -16.11
CA ARG A 76 -22.43 16.76 -16.29
C ARG A 76 -23.21 16.82 -17.62
N SER A 77 -23.61 18.01 -18.06
CA SER A 77 -24.33 18.20 -19.33
C SER A 77 -23.46 18.02 -20.59
N GLU A 78 -22.14 18.23 -20.49
CA GLU A 78 -21.22 18.04 -21.62
C GLU A 78 -20.84 16.56 -21.85
N GLU A 79 -20.84 15.74 -20.79
CA GLU A 79 -20.62 14.29 -20.87
C GLU A 79 -21.87 13.54 -21.36
N GLU A 80 -23.07 13.93 -20.92
CA GLU A 80 -24.33 13.35 -21.42
C GLU A 80 -24.58 13.64 -22.91
N ARG A 81 -23.98 14.71 -23.45
CA ARG A 81 -24.07 15.07 -24.88
C ARG A 81 -23.05 14.33 -25.75
N LYS A 82 -21.96 13.82 -25.17
CA LYS A 82 -20.95 12.98 -25.85
C LYS A 82 -21.30 11.48 -25.79
N GLY A 83 -22.04 11.03 -24.77
CA GLY A 83 -22.56 9.66 -24.68
C GLY A 83 -23.77 9.37 -25.58
N ARG A 84 -24.43 10.40 -26.13
CA ARG A 84 -25.66 10.27 -26.93
C ARG A 84 -25.44 10.34 -28.45
N LYS A 85 -24.21 10.06 -28.92
CA LYS A 85 -23.87 9.97 -30.37
C LYS A 85 -23.35 8.61 -30.84
N THR A 86 -23.39 7.58 -29.99
CA THR A 86 -23.03 6.20 -30.36
C THR A 86 -24.16 5.19 -30.14
N GLN A 87 -25.41 5.67 -30.07
CA GLN A 87 -26.59 4.82 -29.95
C GLN A 87 -27.68 5.28 -30.92
N ASP A 88 -27.33 5.30 -32.21
CA ASP A 88 -28.32 5.34 -33.27
C ASP A 88 -27.74 4.72 -34.54
N ARG A 89 -27.84 3.39 -34.61
CA ARG A 89 -27.88 2.58 -35.84
C ARG A 89 -28.17 1.12 -35.47
N GLY A 90 -29.46 0.83 -35.31
CA GLY A 90 -29.98 -0.53 -35.24
C GLY A 90 -30.07 -1.20 -36.62
N ILE A 91 -29.56 -2.43 -36.67
CA ILE A 91 -30.18 -3.68 -37.18
C ILE A 91 -30.81 -3.68 -38.60
N LYS A 92 -30.32 -4.61 -39.44
CA LYS A 92 -31.17 -5.52 -40.22
C LYS A 92 -30.60 -6.95 -40.18
N VAL A 93 -31.46 -7.90 -39.83
CA VAL A 93 -31.26 -9.35 -39.85
C VAL A 93 -32.21 -9.93 -40.89
N ASP A 94 -31.73 -10.86 -41.73
CA ASP A 94 -32.53 -11.88 -42.42
C ASP A 94 -31.63 -13.14 -42.54
N LYS A 95 -31.88 -14.20 -41.76
CA LYS A 95 -32.62 -15.44 -42.10
C LYS A 95 -32.00 -16.30 -43.21
N ALA A 96 -31.49 -17.49 -42.83
CA ALA A 96 -31.90 -18.80 -43.39
C ALA A 96 -31.22 -19.98 -42.68
N ALA A 97 -32.01 -20.99 -42.34
CA ALA A 97 -31.68 -22.42 -42.16
C ALA A 97 -32.42 -23.19 -43.30
N PRO A 98 -32.50 -24.55 -43.39
CA PRO A 98 -31.95 -25.64 -42.55
C PRO A 98 -31.32 -26.80 -43.37
N GLU A 99 -30.74 -27.83 -42.74
CA GLU A 99 -31.20 -29.25 -42.63
C GLU A 99 -29.92 -30.13 -42.85
N SER A 100 -29.70 -31.36 -42.38
CA SER A 100 -30.50 -32.41 -41.74
C SER A 100 -29.57 -33.46 -41.08
N ARG A 101 -30.17 -34.12 -40.08
CA ARG A 101 -29.78 -35.29 -39.26
C ARG A 101 -29.44 -36.55 -40.08
N LEU A 102 -28.52 -37.42 -39.60
CA LEU A 102 -28.72 -38.87 -39.38
C LEU A 102 -27.44 -39.64 -38.97
N GLN A 103 -27.66 -40.54 -38.02
CA GLN A 103 -26.76 -41.53 -37.38
C GLN A 103 -26.78 -42.85 -38.17
N TRP A 104 -25.74 -43.70 -38.14
CA TRP A 104 -25.82 -45.19 -38.11
C TRP A 104 -24.41 -45.85 -37.95
N ARG A 105 -24.44 -47.15 -37.61
CA ARG A 105 -23.43 -48.08 -37.05
C ARG A 105 -22.45 -48.72 -38.07
N GLY A 106 -21.43 -49.44 -37.53
CA GLY A 106 -20.86 -50.69 -38.09
C GLY A 106 -19.33 -50.66 -38.19
N ARG A 107 -18.52 -51.33 -37.34
CA ARG A 107 -18.11 -52.76 -37.22
C ARG A 107 -17.23 -53.33 -38.36
N GLU A 108 -16.07 -53.84 -37.94
CA GLU A 108 -15.31 -55.05 -38.36
C GLU A 108 -14.35 -55.10 -39.58
N LYS A 109 -13.13 -55.59 -39.24
CA LYS A 109 -12.28 -56.63 -39.89
C LYS A 109 -11.56 -56.30 -41.21
N GLU A 110 -10.21 -56.29 -41.24
CA GLU A 110 -9.24 -57.42 -41.24
C GLU A 110 -8.82 -57.78 -42.67
N TRP A 111 -7.52 -57.76 -42.98
CA TRP A 111 -6.87 -58.62 -43.99
C TRP A 111 -5.39 -58.83 -43.63
N SER A 112 -5.03 -60.10 -43.58
CA SER A 112 -3.67 -60.67 -43.47
C SER A 112 -2.90 -60.55 -44.78
N CYS A 113 -1.57 -60.70 -44.71
CA CYS A 113 -0.82 -61.52 -45.66
C CYS A 113 0.37 -62.22 -44.97
N ILE A 114 0.41 -63.53 -45.18
CA ILE A 114 1.35 -64.56 -44.71
C ILE A 114 2.44 -64.76 -45.76
N LEU A 115 3.66 -65.19 -45.36
CA LEU A 115 4.58 -66.10 -46.09
C LEU A 115 5.65 -66.60 -45.08
N SER A 116 5.52 -67.82 -44.50
CA SER A 116 6.06 -69.14 -44.90
C SER A 116 7.60 -69.30 -44.77
N GLN A 117 8.09 -69.92 -43.69
CA GLN A 117 8.79 -71.24 -43.54
C GLN A 117 10.22 -71.32 -44.14
N VAL A 118 11.26 -71.86 -43.48
CA VAL A 118 11.57 -73.29 -43.15
C VAL A 118 12.72 -73.37 -42.09
N PRO A 119 12.89 -74.49 -41.33
CA PRO A 119 13.75 -74.60 -40.14
C PRO A 119 15.06 -75.41 -40.34
N THR A 120 15.99 -75.31 -39.39
CA THR A 120 17.15 -76.24 -39.23
C THR A 120 17.40 -76.60 -37.76
N MET A 121 17.75 -77.87 -37.55
CA MET A 121 17.90 -78.64 -36.30
C MET A 121 19.25 -78.48 -35.56
N MET A 122 19.20 -78.68 -34.23
CA MET A 122 20.22 -79.21 -33.27
C MET A 122 21.56 -78.42 -33.12
N SER A 123 22.22 -78.29 -31.95
CA SER A 123 22.38 -79.16 -30.79
C SER A 123 22.95 -78.41 -29.56
N SER A 124 22.89 -79.11 -28.42
CA SER A 124 23.81 -79.11 -27.26
C SER A 124 23.98 -77.88 -26.35
N GLU A 125 23.45 -78.07 -25.13
CA GLU A 125 23.95 -77.72 -23.80
C GLU A 125 24.98 -76.60 -23.64
N HIS A 126 24.63 -75.56 -22.86
CA HIS A 126 25.45 -75.05 -21.77
C HIS A 126 24.54 -74.31 -20.75
N LEU A 127 24.35 -74.93 -19.58
CA LEU A 127 23.77 -74.27 -18.41
C LEU A 127 24.75 -73.22 -17.89
N THR A 128 24.41 -71.93 -18.02
CA THR A 128 24.97 -70.89 -17.15
C THR A 128 23.89 -69.91 -16.72
N CYS A 129 23.95 -69.56 -15.43
CA CYS A 129 22.97 -68.86 -14.61
C CYS A 129 22.60 -67.44 -15.12
N GLY A 130 21.57 -67.33 -15.96
CA GLY A 130 21.10 -66.05 -16.52
C GLY A 130 20.36 -65.13 -15.52
N TRP A 131 19.96 -65.65 -14.36
CA TRP A 131 19.14 -64.95 -13.38
C TRP A 131 19.94 -63.89 -12.62
N LEU A 132 21.19 -64.20 -12.28
CA LEU A 132 22.11 -63.26 -11.63
C LEU A 132 22.51 -62.11 -12.55
N GLN A 133 22.66 -62.38 -13.85
CA GLN A 133 23.00 -61.36 -14.85
C GLN A 133 21.82 -60.42 -15.12
N GLN A 134 20.58 -60.93 -15.14
CA GLN A 134 19.40 -60.07 -15.23
C GLN A 134 19.16 -59.25 -13.97
N LEU A 135 19.39 -59.81 -12.78
CA LEU A 135 19.29 -59.07 -11.50
C LEU A 135 20.34 -57.96 -11.41
N LEU A 136 21.57 -58.22 -11.87
CA LEU A 136 22.63 -57.21 -11.94
C LEU A 136 22.27 -56.08 -12.91
N ILE A 137 21.71 -56.39 -14.08
CA ILE A 137 21.29 -55.37 -15.07
C ILE A 137 20.11 -54.53 -14.54
N VAL A 138 19.14 -55.15 -13.86
CA VAL A 138 18.02 -54.42 -13.23
C VAL A 138 18.52 -53.53 -12.10
N LEU A 139 19.42 -54.01 -11.24
CA LEU A 139 20.04 -53.20 -10.19
C LEU A 139 20.92 -52.08 -10.75
N LEU A 140 21.68 -52.32 -11.83
CA LEU A 140 22.48 -51.29 -12.49
C LEU A 140 21.60 -50.20 -13.12
N LYS A 141 20.49 -50.60 -13.77
CA LYS A 141 19.51 -49.66 -14.32
C LYS A 141 18.78 -48.88 -13.22
N LEU A 142 18.47 -49.51 -12.09
CA LEU A 142 17.86 -48.83 -10.93
C LEU A 142 18.82 -47.82 -10.30
N CYS A 143 20.11 -48.16 -10.17
CA CYS A 143 21.16 -47.23 -9.71
C CYS A 143 21.40 -46.07 -10.69
N LEU A 144 21.33 -46.32 -12.00
CA LEU A 144 21.48 -45.28 -13.03
C LEU A 144 20.23 -44.38 -13.16
N THR A 145 19.06 -44.81 -12.70
CA THR A 145 17.87 -43.94 -12.58
C THR A 145 17.85 -43.09 -11.30
N PHE A 146 18.63 -43.45 -10.28
CA PHE A 146 18.81 -42.65 -9.06
C PHE A 146 20.03 -41.72 -9.11
N ALA A 147 20.97 -41.97 -10.02
CA ALA A 147 22.06 -41.06 -10.34
C ALA A 147 21.75 -40.28 -11.63
N GLY A 148 20.69 -39.46 -11.59
CA GLY A 148 20.58 -38.37 -12.56
C GLY A 148 21.85 -37.51 -12.50
N PRO A 149 22.32 -36.93 -13.61
CA PRO A 149 23.49 -36.05 -13.58
C PRO A 149 23.24 -34.99 -12.51
N LEU A 150 24.17 -34.88 -11.55
CA LEU A 150 24.27 -33.74 -10.64
C LEU A 150 24.40 -32.50 -11.52
N ARG A 151 23.26 -31.91 -11.88
CA ARG A 151 23.22 -30.56 -12.43
C ARG A 151 23.87 -29.70 -11.37
N PRO A 152 24.87 -28.87 -11.70
CA PRO A 152 25.35 -27.88 -10.76
C PRO A 152 24.14 -27.03 -10.37
N LEU A 153 23.73 -27.10 -9.10
CA LEU A 153 22.73 -26.20 -8.55
C LEU A 153 23.29 -24.79 -8.72
N ASN A 154 22.75 -24.06 -9.70
CA ASN A 154 23.01 -22.64 -9.90
C ASN A 154 22.98 -21.93 -8.54
N GLY A 155 24.12 -21.38 -8.13
CA GLY A 155 24.45 -20.97 -6.77
C GLY A 155 23.59 -19.83 -6.20
N THR A 156 22.36 -20.15 -5.81
CA THR A 156 21.44 -19.23 -5.10
C THR A 156 20.90 -19.80 -3.80
N GLU A 157 21.24 -21.04 -3.45
CA GLU A 157 20.82 -21.66 -2.20
C GLU A 157 21.87 -21.43 -1.11
N CYS A 158 21.41 -20.98 0.07
CA CYS A 158 22.26 -20.74 1.22
C CYS A 158 22.80 -22.07 1.79
N THR A 159 24.11 -22.20 1.86
CA THR A 159 24.82 -23.37 2.40
C THR A 159 25.43 -23.10 3.78
N ALA A 160 24.94 -22.09 4.50
CA ALA A 160 25.42 -21.78 5.84
C ALA A 160 25.15 -22.94 6.82
N LYS A 161 26.10 -23.18 7.73
CA LYS A 161 26.07 -24.34 8.64
C LYS A 161 24.98 -24.29 9.71
N GLY A 162 24.45 -23.10 10.00
CA GLY A 162 23.48 -22.91 11.09
C GLY A 162 22.72 -21.60 10.96
N PRO A 163 21.74 -21.36 11.85
CA PRO A 163 20.95 -20.14 11.85
C PRO A 163 21.76 -18.91 12.27
N ALA A 164 21.29 -17.74 11.89
CA ALA A 164 21.85 -16.45 12.32
C ALA A 164 20.77 -15.56 12.95
N SER A 165 21.13 -14.91 14.07
CA SER A 165 20.33 -13.86 14.69
C SER A 165 20.75 -12.49 14.15
N TYR A 166 19.77 -11.62 13.93
CA TYR A 166 19.93 -10.26 13.44
C TYR A 166 19.07 -9.30 14.24
N ILE A 167 19.52 -8.05 14.36
CA ILE A 167 18.66 -6.93 14.73
C ILE A 167 18.26 -6.22 13.44
N LEU A 168 16.96 -6.12 13.18
CA LEU A 168 16.38 -5.27 12.15
C LEU A 168 15.94 -3.96 12.79
N VAL A 169 16.45 -2.85 12.28
CA VAL A 169 16.02 -1.49 12.60
C VAL A 169 15.37 -0.89 11.37
N PHE A 170 14.12 -0.47 11.50
CA PHE A 170 13.45 0.40 10.54
C PHE A 170 13.55 1.84 11.02
N THR A 171 13.91 2.75 10.13
CA THR A 171 13.99 4.19 10.42
C THR A 171 13.16 4.93 9.39
N GLY A 172 12.14 5.65 9.85
CA GLY A 172 11.36 6.58 9.03
C GLY A 172 12.11 7.91 8.90
N HIS A 173 12.19 8.41 7.67
CA HIS A 173 12.83 9.68 7.30
C HIS A 173 11.83 10.69 6.72
N TRP A 174 10.53 10.39 6.83
CA TRP A 174 9.48 11.21 6.26
C TRP A 174 9.34 12.51 7.07
N SER A 175 9.84 13.60 6.51
CA SER A 175 9.93 14.91 7.16
C SER A 175 9.45 16.02 6.24
N PRO A 176 9.03 17.19 6.78
CA PRO A 176 8.68 18.35 5.96
C PRO A 176 9.85 18.90 5.13
N HIS A 177 11.09 18.60 5.51
CA HIS A 177 12.28 19.02 4.77
C HIS A 177 12.52 18.13 3.54
N ALA A 178 12.41 16.81 3.69
CA ALA A 178 12.60 15.88 2.57
C ALA A 178 11.35 15.78 1.67
N PHE A 179 10.15 15.90 2.24
CA PHE A 179 8.87 15.78 1.55
C PHE A 179 7.91 16.89 1.98
N PRO A 180 8.14 18.15 1.57
CA PRO A 180 7.32 19.29 1.98
C PRO A 180 5.89 19.26 1.41
N LYS A 181 5.68 18.65 0.24
CA LYS A 181 4.40 18.70 -0.47
C LYS A 181 3.34 17.93 0.32
N GLN A 182 2.29 18.66 0.73
CA GLN A 182 1.12 18.12 1.44
C GLN A 182 1.47 17.29 2.70
N TYR A 183 2.60 17.57 3.36
CA TYR A 183 3.04 16.82 4.54
C TYR A 183 1.92 16.76 5.61
N PRO A 184 1.40 15.58 5.99
CA PRO A 184 0.27 15.46 6.91
C PRO A 184 0.63 15.90 8.34
N LEU A 185 0.02 17.00 8.81
CA LEU A 185 0.25 17.54 10.15
C LEU A 185 -0.83 17.16 11.16
N PHE A 186 -2.05 16.84 10.71
CA PHE A 186 -3.18 16.58 11.60
C PHE A 186 -4.19 15.60 10.97
N ARG A 187 -4.83 14.81 11.84
CA ARG A 187 -5.97 13.92 11.54
C ARG A 187 -5.79 12.98 10.32
N PRO A 188 -4.90 11.97 10.40
CA PRO A 188 -3.82 11.81 11.37
C PRO A 188 -2.52 12.52 10.91
N PRO A 189 -1.58 12.81 11.82
CA PRO A 189 -0.24 13.24 11.43
C PRO A 189 0.51 12.14 10.66
N ALA A 190 1.52 12.54 9.89
CA ALA A 190 2.45 11.64 9.21
C ALA A 190 3.05 10.64 10.19
N GLN A 191 2.87 9.34 9.93
CA GLN A 191 3.26 8.24 10.80
C GLN A 191 3.41 6.93 10.01
N TRP A 192 3.82 5.86 10.68
CA TRP A 192 4.04 4.54 10.08
C TRP A 192 3.23 3.47 10.77
N SER A 193 2.73 2.50 10.00
CA SER A 193 2.12 1.30 10.58
C SER A 193 3.13 0.46 11.34
N LYS A 194 2.64 -0.61 11.97
CA LYS A 194 3.48 -1.73 12.41
C LYS A 194 4.27 -2.26 11.22
N LEU A 195 5.55 -2.58 11.41
CA LEU A 195 6.30 -3.31 10.40
C LEU A 195 5.93 -4.78 10.47
N ILE A 196 5.74 -5.42 9.31
CA ILE A 196 5.65 -6.87 9.19
C ILE A 196 6.85 -7.37 8.40
N ALA A 197 7.56 -8.36 8.94
CA ALA A 197 8.66 -9.03 8.25
C ALA A 197 8.43 -10.54 8.25
N VAL A 198 8.84 -11.23 7.20
CA VAL A 198 8.73 -12.67 7.07
C VAL A 198 10.07 -13.21 6.58
N SER A 199 10.65 -14.18 7.28
CA SER A 199 11.77 -14.96 6.75
C SER A 199 11.22 -16.14 5.95
N HIS A 200 11.68 -16.32 4.72
CA HIS A 200 11.13 -17.31 3.80
C HIS A 200 12.15 -17.78 2.77
N ASN A 201 11.72 -18.68 1.90
CA ASN A 201 12.46 -19.10 0.71
C ASN A 201 11.72 -18.67 -0.57
N ARG A 202 12.29 -19.02 -1.72
CA ARG A 202 11.74 -18.68 -3.05
C ARG A 202 10.32 -19.15 -3.34
N HIS A 203 9.75 -20.04 -2.52
CA HIS A 203 8.39 -20.57 -2.71
C HIS A 203 7.31 -19.77 -1.98
N PHE A 204 7.69 -18.70 -1.29
CA PHE A 204 6.77 -17.74 -0.70
C PHE A 204 7.19 -16.34 -1.14
N ARG A 205 6.20 -15.49 -1.37
CA ARG A 205 6.37 -14.10 -1.75
C ARG A 205 5.35 -13.28 -0.97
N LEU A 206 5.82 -12.24 -0.28
CA LEU A 206 4.95 -11.38 0.51
C LEU A 206 4.21 -10.38 -0.40
N TRP A 207 4.98 -9.74 -1.28
CA TRP A 207 4.55 -8.80 -2.32
C TRP A 207 5.69 -8.72 -3.34
N GLU A 208 5.43 -8.20 -4.54
CA GLU A 208 6.44 -8.00 -5.60
C GLU A 208 5.99 -6.85 -6.51
N GLU A 209 6.94 -6.02 -6.95
CA GLU A 209 6.68 -4.99 -7.95
C GLU A 209 6.26 -5.61 -9.29
N GLY A 210 5.20 -5.08 -9.90
CA GLY A 210 4.64 -5.60 -11.15
C GLY A 210 3.68 -6.78 -10.96
N ALA A 211 3.42 -7.22 -9.73
CA ALA A 211 2.38 -8.21 -9.42
C ALA A 211 1.16 -7.56 -8.77
N LEU A 212 -0.01 -8.22 -8.87
CA LEU A 212 -1.21 -7.80 -8.15
C LEU A 212 -1.04 -7.97 -6.63
N ALA A 213 -1.51 -7.01 -5.84
CA ALA A 213 -1.55 -7.14 -4.40
C ALA A 213 -2.51 -8.25 -3.97
N SER A 214 -2.03 -9.17 -3.11
CA SER A 214 -2.92 -10.15 -2.47
C SER A 214 -3.93 -9.47 -1.54
N ALA A 215 -5.03 -10.14 -1.19
CA ALA A 215 -5.99 -9.60 -0.22
C ALA A 215 -5.34 -9.22 1.13
N GLY A 216 -4.26 -9.91 1.52
CA GLY A 216 -3.49 -9.55 2.71
C GLY A 216 -2.65 -8.28 2.55
N VAL A 217 -2.11 -8.05 1.35
CA VAL A 217 -1.35 -6.84 1.01
C VAL A 217 -2.31 -5.65 0.91
N GLN A 218 -3.44 -5.79 0.22
CA GLN A 218 -4.50 -4.78 0.12
C GLN A 218 -4.99 -4.31 1.50
N ASN A 219 -5.43 -5.23 2.35
CA ASN A 219 -5.91 -4.89 3.69
C ASN A 219 -4.84 -4.22 4.55
N PHE A 220 -3.57 -4.56 4.34
CA PHE A 220 -2.48 -3.94 5.06
C PHE A 220 -2.12 -2.56 4.50
N SER A 221 -2.10 -2.40 3.17
CA SER A 221 -1.75 -1.17 2.49
C SER A 221 -2.83 -0.09 2.64
N GLU A 222 -4.10 -0.44 2.72
CA GLU A 222 -5.21 0.52 2.88
C GLU A 222 -5.46 0.87 4.35
N ILE A 223 -5.62 -0.13 5.22
CA ILE A 223 -6.10 0.08 6.61
C ILE A 223 -5.13 -0.41 7.69
N GLY A 224 -3.98 -0.98 7.34
CA GLY A 224 -2.97 -1.43 8.30
C GLY A 224 -3.34 -2.73 9.05
N VAL A 225 -4.33 -3.47 8.56
CA VAL A 225 -4.78 -4.73 9.18
C VAL A 225 -3.91 -5.90 8.72
N THR A 226 -3.47 -6.74 9.65
CA THR A 226 -2.42 -7.76 9.39
C THR A 226 -2.95 -9.20 9.33
N VAL A 227 -4.26 -9.40 9.52
CA VAL A 227 -4.85 -10.73 9.74
C VAL A 227 -4.65 -11.65 8.54
N GLU A 228 -5.05 -11.22 7.34
CA GLU A 228 -4.97 -12.04 6.12
C GLU A 228 -3.52 -12.28 5.68
N LEU A 229 -2.66 -11.27 5.76
CA LEU A 229 -1.23 -11.38 5.47
C LEU A 229 -0.57 -12.47 6.35
N MET A 230 -0.93 -12.49 7.63
CA MET A 230 -0.33 -13.41 8.59
C MET A 230 -0.95 -14.80 8.54
N LYS A 231 -2.20 -14.92 8.09
CA LYS A 231 -2.84 -16.19 7.77
C LYS A 231 -2.15 -16.85 6.57
N ALA A 232 -1.87 -16.10 5.49
CA ALA A 232 -1.14 -16.59 4.34
C ALA A 232 0.28 -17.07 4.72
N ALA A 233 1.02 -16.28 5.50
CA ALA A 233 2.36 -16.66 5.97
C ALA A 233 2.34 -17.89 6.90
N LYS A 234 1.34 -18.04 7.78
CA LYS A 234 1.16 -19.23 8.61
C LYS A 234 0.89 -20.49 7.78
N GLU A 235 0.08 -20.39 6.73
CA GLU A 235 -0.19 -21.52 5.84
C GLU A 235 1.06 -21.93 5.04
N ALA A 236 1.81 -20.95 4.53
CA ALA A 236 3.09 -21.19 3.87
C ALA A 236 4.15 -21.79 4.81
N ARG A 237 4.08 -21.50 6.12
CA ARG A 237 4.95 -22.12 7.15
C ARG A 237 4.70 -23.62 7.29
N LYS A 238 3.44 -24.08 7.19
CA LYS A 238 3.12 -25.52 7.18
C LYS A 238 3.82 -26.26 6.03
N ARG A 239 3.99 -25.57 4.89
CA ARG A 239 4.68 -26.06 3.69
C ARG A 239 6.19 -25.83 3.72
N ARG A 240 6.74 -25.37 4.86
CA ARG A 240 8.17 -25.06 5.05
C ARG A 240 8.71 -23.98 4.10
N ALA A 241 7.84 -23.15 3.54
CA ALA A 241 8.22 -22.02 2.69
C ALA A 241 8.55 -20.76 3.52
N VAL A 242 7.85 -20.57 4.64
CA VAL A 242 8.10 -19.52 5.64
C VAL A 242 8.79 -20.12 6.85
N GLY A 243 9.82 -19.44 7.37
CA GLY A 243 10.52 -19.78 8.61
C GLY A 243 9.82 -19.14 9.82
N ALA A 244 9.88 -17.80 9.91
CA ALA A 244 9.33 -17.03 11.01
C ALA A 244 8.72 -15.69 10.52
N MET A 245 7.85 -15.13 11.34
CA MET A 245 7.16 -13.87 11.08
C MET A 245 7.43 -12.92 12.26
N TYR A 246 7.72 -11.66 11.95
CA TYR A 246 8.15 -10.65 12.90
C TYR A 246 7.26 -9.42 12.78
N ARG A 247 7.08 -8.71 13.90
CA ARG A 247 6.29 -7.49 13.95
C ARG A 247 6.92 -6.48 14.89
N THR A 248 6.82 -5.20 14.55
CA THR A 248 7.15 -4.09 15.46
C THR A 248 5.90 -3.30 15.86
N ALA A 249 6.05 -2.39 16.82
CA ALA A 249 5.08 -1.33 17.02
C ALA A 249 5.11 -0.34 15.84
N GLY A 250 4.00 0.35 15.59
CA GLY A 250 3.98 1.47 14.65
C GLY A 250 4.75 2.67 15.22
N ILE A 251 5.18 3.57 14.34
CA ILE A 251 5.91 4.79 14.72
C ILE A 251 4.92 5.95 14.58
N PRO A 252 4.59 6.68 15.66
CA PRO A 252 3.53 7.69 15.65
C PRO A 252 3.93 9.02 14.97
N ASN A 253 5.12 9.09 14.36
CA ASN A 253 5.66 10.27 13.69
C ASN A 253 6.35 9.87 12.37
N GLY A 254 6.44 10.79 11.42
CA GLY A 254 7.10 10.57 10.12
C GLY A 254 8.59 10.27 10.27
N ILE A 255 9.24 10.85 11.29
CA ILE A 255 10.61 10.53 11.70
C ILE A 255 10.57 9.70 12.97
N GLY A 256 11.27 8.57 12.96
CA GLY A 256 11.40 7.71 14.14
C GLY A 256 11.98 6.35 13.76
N HIS A 257 12.08 5.45 14.74
CA HIS A 257 12.60 4.11 14.50
C HIS A 257 11.83 3.06 15.29
N SER A 258 11.88 1.83 14.78
CA SER A 258 11.44 0.63 15.49
C SER A 258 12.39 -0.52 15.19
N SER A 259 12.55 -1.45 16.12
CA SER A 259 13.47 -2.57 15.96
C SER A 259 12.88 -3.89 16.42
N THR A 260 13.39 -4.99 15.88
CA THR A 260 13.05 -6.35 16.30
C THR A 260 14.22 -7.30 16.05
N GLU A 261 14.29 -8.39 16.83
CA GLU A 261 15.26 -9.46 16.62
C GLU A 261 14.68 -10.48 15.63
N LEU A 262 15.48 -10.83 14.62
CA LEU A 262 15.17 -11.81 13.59
C LEU A 262 16.04 -13.05 13.79
N LEU A 263 15.47 -14.23 13.54
CA LEU A 263 16.20 -15.49 13.46
C LEU A 263 16.01 -16.10 12.08
N THR A 264 17.10 -16.17 11.32
CA THR A 264 17.09 -16.71 9.96
C THR A 264 17.73 -18.08 9.92
N GLN A 265 17.20 -18.95 9.08
CA GLN A 265 17.71 -20.30 8.87
C GLN A 265 18.24 -20.43 7.45
N PRO A 266 19.22 -21.31 7.18
CA PRO A 266 19.76 -21.48 5.82
C PRO A 266 18.67 -21.79 4.78
N ARG A 267 17.66 -22.57 5.17
CA ARG A 267 16.51 -22.89 4.31
C ARG A 267 15.61 -21.69 3.99
N ASN A 268 15.59 -20.66 4.84
CA ASN A 268 14.73 -19.49 4.76
C ASN A 268 15.58 -18.22 4.90
N SER A 269 16.54 -18.05 3.99
CA SER A 269 17.51 -16.96 4.02
C SER A 269 17.00 -15.64 3.42
N LEU A 270 15.82 -15.65 2.78
CA LEU A 270 15.19 -14.46 2.22
C LEU A 270 14.34 -13.76 3.28
N LEU A 271 14.31 -12.43 3.22
CA LEU A 271 13.50 -11.58 4.07
C LEU A 271 12.66 -10.65 3.18
N SER A 272 11.34 -10.71 3.33
CA SER A 272 10.43 -9.68 2.82
C SER A 272 9.80 -8.92 3.99
N LEU A 273 9.59 -7.63 3.82
CA LEU A 273 8.94 -6.78 4.80
C LEU A 273 8.06 -5.71 4.15
N MET A 274 7.13 -5.17 4.93
CA MET A 274 6.19 -4.14 4.51
C MET A 274 5.80 -3.23 5.69
N VAL A 275 5.64 -1.93 5.42
CA VAL A 275 5.18 -0.89 6.35
C VAL A 275 4.26 0.08 5.59
N LYS A 276 3.00 0.25 6.02
CA LYS A 276 2.08 1.24 5.44
C LYS A 276 2.50 2.66 5.83
N ILE A 277 2.43 3.58 4.86
CA ILE A 277 2.53 5.03 5.06
C ILE A 277 1.19 5.53 5.57
N ILE A 278 1.16 6.32 6.66
CA ILE A 278 -0.10 6.78 7.25
C ILE A 278 -0.09 8.32 7.38
N PRO A 279 -1.13 9.02 6.89
CA PRO A 279 -2.22 8.51 6.05
C PRO A 279 -1.76 8.29 4.60
N SER A 280 -2.41 7.38 3.90
CA SER A 280 -2.27 7.16 2.46
C SER A 280 -3.45 6.35 1.94
N PRO A 281 -3.78 6.42 0.64
CA PRO A 281 -4.75 5.54 -0.01
C PRO A 281 -4.38 4.07 0.19
N ASP A 282 -3.30 3.62 -0.43
CA ASP A 282 -2.80 2.25 -0.36
C ASP A 282 -1.26 2.19 -0.42
N TRP A 283 -0.58 3.25 0.04
CA TRP A 283 0.87 3.38 -0.11
C TRP A 283 1.65 2.72 1.02
N PHE A 284 2.77 2.11 0.67
CA PHE A 284 3.64 1.42 1.62
C PHE A 284 5.12 1.50 1.22
N VAL A 285 5.99 1.09 2.12
CA VAL A 285 7.41 0.85 1.86
C VAL A 285 7.76 -0.58 2.24
N GLY A 286 8.78 -1.15 1.62
CA GLY A 286 9.22 -2.50 1.97
C GLY A 286 10.40 -2.99 1.18
N VAL A 287 10.76 -4.25 1.43
CA VAL A 287 11.69 -5.00 0.57
C VAL A 287 11.06 -6.35 0.24
N ASP A 288 11.22 -6.80 -1.01
CA ASP A 288 10.90 -8.16 -1.42
C ASP A 288 12.18 -9.01 -1.51
N SER A 289 12.17 -10.18 -0.87
CA SER A 289 13.10 -11.28 -1.07
C SER A 289 14.58 -10.93 -0.88
N LEU A 290 14.89 -10.08 0.11
CA LEU A 290 16.27 -9.72 0.46
C LEU A 290 17.03 -10.93 0.98
N ASN A 291 18.07 -11.35 0.25
CA ASN A 291 18.89 -12.49 0.67
C ASN A 291 19.97 -12.06 1.69
N LEU A 292 19.86 -12.60 2.92
CA LEU A 292 20.81 -12.37 4.02
C LEU A 292 21.97 -13.38 4.04
N CYS A 293 21.94 -14.39 3.18
CA CYS A 293 22.98 -15.41 3.07
C CYS A 293 23.66 -15.38 1.72
N GLU A 294 24.98 -15.51 1.71
CA GLU A 294 25.81 -15.55 0.51
C GLU A 294 26.73 -16.76 0.57
N GLY A 295 26.41 -17.77 -0.24
CA GLY A 295 27.06 -19.08 -0.18
C GLY A 295 26.94 -19.69 1.23
N SER A 296 28.07 -19.83 1.93
CA SER A 296 28.15 -20.40 3.27
C SER A 296 28.13 -19.36 4.40
N GLN A 297 28.09 -18.07 4.07
CA GLN A 297 28.24 -16.98 5.04
C GLN A 297 26.97 -16.15 5.17
N TRP A 298 26.69 -15.75 6.42
CA TRP A 298 25.65 -14.80 6.75
C TRP A 298 26.21 -13.38 6.68
N LYS A 299 25.53 -12.49 5.95
CA LYS A 299 25.95 -11.09 5.81
C LYS A 299 26.04 -10.43 7.18
N GLN A 300 27.09 -9.65 7.43
CA GLN A 300 27.29 -9.03 8.74
C GLN A 300 26.37 -7.83 8.96
N GLU A 301 26.19 -7.02 7.91
CA GLU A 301 25.33 -5.85 7.92
C GLU A 301 24.71 -5.65 6.54
N VAL A 302 23.44 -5.28 6.49
CA VAL A 302 22.74 -4.89 5.27
C VAL A 302 21.95 -3.62 5.54
N THR A 303 22.14 -2.59 4.72
CA THR A 303 21.36 -1.35 4.78
C THR A 303 20.66 -1.16 3.44
N VAL A 304 19.36 -0.84 3.49
CA VAL A 304 18.54 -0.61 2.29
C VAL A 304 17.75 0.68 2.46
N ASP A 305 17.91 1.59 1.51
CA ASP A 305 17.08 2.78 1.38
C ASP A 305 15.74 2.41 0.76
N LEU A 306 14.65 2.84 1.37
CA LEU A 306 13.29 2.47 1.00
C LEU A 306 12.59 3.61 0.26
N GLN A 307 11.83 3.21 -0.75
CA GLN A 307 11.02 4.09 -1.59
C GLN A 307 9.54 3.71 -1.46
N PRO A 308 8.62 4.66 -1.67
CA PRO A 308 7.18 4.40 -1.61
C PRO A 308 6.72 3.55 -2.81
N TYR A 309 5.78 2.66 -2.55
CA TYR A 309 5.07 1.83 -3.51
C TYR A 309 3.57 2.05 -3.36
N ASP A 310 2.88 1.98 -4.48
CA ASP A 310 1.42 1.96 -4.62
C ASP A 310 0.97 0.50 -4.74
N ALA A 311 -0.10 0.11 -4.04
CA ALA A 311 -0.58 -1.27 -4.05
C ALA A 311 -1.48 -1.60 -5.24
N GLY A 312 -1.95 -0.58 -5.96
CA GLY A 312 -2.86 -0.69 -7.10
C GLY A 312 -4.29 -1.03 -6.71
N THR A 313 -4.72 -0.71 -5.47
CA THR A 313 -6.04 -1.06 -4.92
C THR A 313 -6.89 0.16 -4.57
N ASP A 314 -6.29 1.32 -4.33
CA ASP A 314 -7.01 2.60 -4.16
C ASP A 314 -6.39 3.71 -5.04
N SER A 315 -7.24 4.40 -5.79
CA SER A 315 -6.88 5.43 -6.77
C SER A 315 -6.84 6.85 -6.19
N GLY A 316 -6.77 7.00 -4.86
CA GLY A 316 -6.57 8.29 -4.20
C GLY A 316 -5.25 8.97 -4.61
N PHE A 317 -5.29 10.28 -4.87
CA PHE A 317 -4.10 11.02 -5.35
C PHE A 317 -3.20 11.54 -4.22
N THR A 318 -3.76 11.76 -3.03
CA THR A 318 -3.07 12.42 -1.92
C THR A 318 -3.09 11.59 -0.66
N PHE A 319 -2.19 11.87 0.28
CA PHE A 319 -2.13 11.21 1.59
C PHE A 319 -3.50 11.11 2.29
N SER A 320 -4.35 12.13 2.15
CA SER A 320 -5.66 12.23 2.81
C SER A 320 -6.84 12.14 1.85
N SER A 321 -6.64 11.60 0.65
CA SER A 321 -7.74 11.36 -0.29
C SER A 321 -8.78 10.40 0.31
N PRO A 322 -10.09 10.62 0.05
CA PRO A 322 -11.11 9.64 0.37
C PRO A 322 -10.84 8.33 -0.37
N ASN A 323 -11.31 7.23 0.19
CA ASN A 323 -11.22 5.90 -0.41
C ASN A 323 -11.88 5.87 -1.80
N PHE A 324 -11.14 5.48 -2.82
CA PHE A 324 -11.60 5.37 -4.20
C PHE A 324 -11.03 4.09 -4.83
N PRO A 325 -11.73 2.95 -4.74
CA PRO A 325 -11.19 1.65 -5.16
C PRO A 325 -10.75 1.62 -6.63
N THR A 326 -9.57 1.06 -6.90
CA THR A 326 -9.03 0.86 -8.24
C THR A 326 -9.68 -0.36 -8.89
N ILE A 327 -10.40 -0.14 -10.01
CA ILE A 327 -11.15 -1.18 -10.71
C ILE A 327 -10.86 -1.12 -12.22
N PRO A 328 -10.27 -2.17 -12.83
CA PRO A 328 -9.73 -3.38 -12.20
C PRO A 328 -8.50 -3.06 -11.33
N GLN A 329 -8.18 -3.94 -10.39
CA GLN A 329 -6.96 -3.81 -9.59
C GLN A 329 -5.73 -3.71 -10.48
N GLU A 330 -4.83 -2.78 -10.15
CA GLU A 330 -3.57 -2.58 -10.83
C GLU A 330 -2.42 -3.32 -10.14
N ASN A 331 -1.28 -3.43 -10.83
CA ASN A 331 -0.09 -4.04 -10.26
C ASN A 331 0.54 -3.10 -9.23
N ILE A 332 1.26 -3.68 -8.27
CA ILE A 332 2.09 -2.92 -7.34
C ILE A 332 3.15 -2.17 -8.15
N THR A 333 3.22 -0.85 -7.98
CA THR A 333 4.16 0.00 -8.71
C THR A 333 4.97 0.87 -7.76
N LYS A 334 6.23 1.12 -8.12
CA LYS A 334 7.06 2.08 -7.39
C LYS A 334 6.59 3.51 -7.68
N ILE A 335 6.37 4.30 -6.64
CA ILE A 335 6.06 5.73 -6.78
C ILE A 335 7.36 6.50 -7.00
N THR A 336 7.34 7.39 -7.99
CA THR A 336 8.50 8.20 -8.40
C THR A 336 8.12 9.69 -8.42
N PRO A 337 9.09 10.61 -8.61
CA PRO A 337 8.77 12.04 -8.68
C PRO A 337 7.83 12.43 -9.82
N GLU A 338 7.75 11.61 -10.87
CA GLU A 338 6.94 11.88 -12.07
C GLU A 338 5.76 10.91 -12.23
N MET A 339 5.76 9.77 -11.55
CA MET A 339 4.72 8.74 -11.65
C MET A 339 4.12 8.38 -10.29
N PRO A 340 2.79 8.47 -10.12
CA PRO A 340 1.80 8.87 -11.12
C PRO A 340 1.89 10.35 -11.53
N ASN A 341 1.72 10.64 -12.82
CA ASN A 341 1.90 11.98 -13.41
C ASN A 341 0.63 12.83 -13.26
N HIS A 342 0.36 13.28 -12.04
CA HIS A 342 -0.73 14.22 -11.77
C HIS A 342 -0.24 15.31 -10.79
N PRO A 343 -0.49 16.61 -11.07
CA PRO A 343 0.02 17.70 -10.23
C PRO A 343 -0.42 17.61 -8.77
N ALA A 344 -1.61 17.07 -8.49
CA ALA A 344 -2.10 16.92 -7.13
C ALA A 344 -1.43 15.77 -6.35
N ASN A 345 -0.71 14.86 -7.02
CA ASN A 345 -0.09 13.71 -6.35
C ASN A 345 0.92 14.15 -5.30
N SER A 346 0.86 13.53 -4.13
CA SER A 346 1.69 13.91 -2.98
C SER A 346 3.18 13.71 -3.19
N PHE A 347 3.56 12.72 -4.00
CA PHE A 347 4.96 12.45 -4.37
C PHE A 347 5.36 13.01 -5.74
N TYR A 348 4.54 13.86 -6.36
CA TYR A 348 4.90 14.50 -7.62
C TYR A 348 5.83 15.71 -7.39
N TYR A 349 7.10 15.55 -7.74
CA TYR A 349 8.18 16.53 -7.61
C TYR A 349 8.96 16.64 -8.94
N PRO A 350 8.48 17.39 -9.93
CA PRO A 350 9.01 17.38 -11.30
C PRO A 350 10.46 17.90 -11.43
N ARG A 351 11.01 18.53 -10.38
CA ARG A 351 12.42 18.99 -10.34
C ARG A 351 13.38 17.92 -9.85
N LEU A 352 12.87 16.85 -9.24
CA LEU A 352 13.68 15.76 -8.73
C LEU A 352 13.79 14.66 -9.78
N LYS A 353 15.02 14.17 -9.98
CA LYS A 353 15.25 12.96 -10.78
C LYS A 353 14.74 11.70 -10.07
N ASP A 354 15.00 11.64 -8.76
CA ASP A 354 14.65 10.53 -7.90
C ASP A 354 14.15 11.08 -6.55
N LEU A 355 13.20 10.37 -5.93
CA LEU A 355 12.76 10.72 -4.57
C LEU A 355 13.90 10.42 -3.57
N PRO A 356 14.13 11.29 -2.57
CA PRO A 356 14.99 10.92 -1.45
C PRO A 356 14.42 9.69 -0.75
N PRO A 357 15.24 8.88 -0.05
CA PRO A 357 14.72 7.75 0.73
C PRO A 357 13.72 8.23 1.78
N ILE A 358 12.50 7.68 1.75
CA ILE A 358 11.46 8.03 2.73
C ILE A 358 11.63 7.25 4.04
N ALA A 359 12.32 6.11 3.98
CA ALA A 359 12.72 5.31 5.12
C ALA A 359 13.99 4.52 4.78
N SER A 360 14.57 3.85 5.78
CA SER A 360 15.65 2.89 5.56
C SER A 360 15.51 1.72 6.53
N ILE A 361 16.05 0.57 6.15
CA ILE A 361 16.28 -0.53 7.08
C ILE A 361 17.78 -0.78 7.26
N LYS A 362 18.16 -1.15 8.48
CA LYS A 362 19.48 -1.66 8.82
C LYS A 362 19.34 -2.99 9.52
N ILE A 363 20.01 -4.01 9.00
CA ILE A 363 19.98 -5.38 9.48
C ILE A 363 21.39 -5.74 9.91
N THR A 364 21.63 -5.89 11.22
CA THR A 364 22.97 -6.16 11.77
C THR A 364 22.99 -7.52 12.45
N ARG A 365 23.91 -8.39 12.02
CA ARG A 365 24.08 -9.73 12.58
C ARG A 365 24.55 -9.65 14.02
N GLN A 366 23.90 -10.40 14.90
CA GLN A 366 24.31 -10.54 16.29
C GLN A 366 25.44 -11.56 16.43
N SER A 367 26.49 -11.19 17.16
CA SER A 367 27.50 -12.15 17.61
C SER A 367 26.96 -12.90 18.82
N ARG A 368 27.14 -14.22 18.86
CA ARG A 368 26.94 -14.98 20.10
C ARG A 368 28.13 -14.70 21.03
N SER A 369 28.11 -13.61 21.78
CA SER A 369 29.00 -13.50 22.94
C SER A 369 28.47 -14.43 24.03
N SER A 370 29.34 -15.29 24.55
CA SER A 370 29.06 -16.20 25.66
C SER A 370 29.05 -15.49 27.02
N ASP A 371 28.72 -14.21 27.06
CA ASP A 371 28.76 -13.43 28.30
C ASP A 371 27.34 -13.02 28.71
N ARG A 372 26.87 -13.63 29.79
CA ARG A 372 25.60 -13.29 30.45
C ARG A 372 25.80 -11.99 31.21
N GLN A 373 25.17 -10.89 30.79
CA GLN A 373 24.39 -9.97 31.64
C GLN A 373 23.98 -8.70 30.89
N THR A 374 22.69 -8.58 30.60
CA THR A 374 21.77 -7.51 31.04
C THR A 374 20.43 -7.71 30.32
N PRO A 375 19.28 -7.48 30.96
CA PRO A 375 18.00 -7.47 30.26
C PRO A 375 18.03 -6.27 29.31
N MET A 376 18.22 -6.52 28.01
CA MET A 376 18.21 -5.48 27.00
C MET A 376 16.87 -4.74 27.07
N SER A 377 16.95 -3.44 27.35
CA SER A 377 15.82 -2.52 27.23
C SER A 377 15.19 -2.66 25.84
N ASN A 378 13.86 -2.62 25.77
CA ASN A 378 13.09 -2.61 24.51
C ASN A 378 13.36 -1.38 23.62
N HIS A 379 14.26 -0.49 24.04
CA HIS A 379 14.78 0.61 23.25
C HIS A 379 16.25 0.37 22.94
N ILE A 380 16.53 -0.46 21.93
CA ILE A 380 17.83 -0.46 21.26
C ILE A 380 17.88 0.82 20.44
N LEU A 381 18.26 1.92 21.10
CA LEU A 381 18.60 3.18 20.44
C LEU A 381 19.84 2.91 19.60
N PRO A 382 19.79 3.00 18.27
CA PRO A 382 21.01 2.99 17.48
C PRO A 382 21.84 4.20 17.92
N ASN A 383 23.12 3.97 18.23
CA ASN A 383 24.11 5.03 18.39
C ASN A 383 23.88 6.08 17.30
N SER A 384 23.72 7.34 17.74
CA SER A 384 23.51 8.54 16.93
C SER A 384 23.62 8.28 15.43
N ILE A 385 22.48 8.03 14.79
CA ILE A 385 22.38 8.12 13.34
C ILE A 385 22.77 9.56 13.04
N ILE A 386 24.02 9.78 12.62
CA ILE A 386 24.45 11.03 12.01
C ILE A 386 23.38 11.31 10.96
N PRO A 387 22.61 12.39 11.08
CA PRO A 387 21.62 12.71 10.08
C PRO A 387 22.40 12.81 8.78
N ARG A 388 22.24 11.84 7.88
CA ARG A 388 22.61 12.07 6.49
C ARG A 388 21.87 13.35 6.17
N HIS A 389 22.62 14.38 5.77
CA HIS A 389 22.10 15.70 5.47
C HIS A 389 20.88 15.49 4.57
N PHE A 390 19.68 15.51 5.14
CA PHE A 390 18.49 15.12 4.39
C PHE A 390 18.36 16.19 3.32
N SER A 391 18.51 15.79 2.06
CA SER A 391 18.43 16.71 0.95
C SER A 391 17.08 17.40 1.03
N ALA A 392 17.09 18.69 1.37
CA ALA A 392 15.87 19.47 1.43
C ALA A 392 15.30 19.53 0.01
N THR A 393 14.07 19.08 -0.17
CA THR A 393 13.45 19.02 -1.49
C THR A 393 12.83 20.37 -1.81
N PRO A 394 13.33 21.13 -2.80
CA PRO A 394 12.73 22.41 -3.16
C PRO A 394 11.29 22.22 -3.60
N LEU A 395 10.39 23.07 -3.11
CA LEU A 395 8.99 23.07 -3.50
C LEU A 395 8.59 24.49 -3.92
N ASP A 396 8.20 24.62 -5.18
CA ASP A 396 7.80 25.90 -5.74
C ASP A 396 6.38 26.25 -5.33
N CYS A 397 6.07 27.54 -5.30
CA CYS A 397 4.70 27.98 -5.06
C CYS A 397 3.80 27.67 -6.26
N GLU A 398 2.62 27.13 -6.00
CA GLU A 398 1.56 26.99 -6.99
C GLU A 398 0.40 27.91 -6.60
N VAL A 399 -0.16 28.62 -7.58
CA VAL A 399 -1.26 29.58 -7.39
C VAL A 399 -2.42 29.26 -8.33
N SER A 400 -3.62 29.68 -7.96
CA SER A 400 -4.81 29.54 -8.78
C SER A 400 -4.72 30.39 -10.05
N LEU A 401 -5.63 30.11 -11.00
CA LEU A 401 -5.95 31.09 -12.02
C LEU A 401 -6.44 32.39 -11.38
N TRP A 402 -6.24 33.49 -12.11
CA TRP A 402 -6.82 34.77 -11.75
C TRP A 402 -8.35 34.70 -11.71
N SER A 403 -8.95 35.41 -10.76
CA SER A 403 -10.38 35.70 -10.79
C SER A 403 -10.72 36.50 -12.05
N SER A 404 -12.01 36.51 -12.39
CA SER A 404 -12.53 37.53 -13.28
C SER A 404 -12.18 38.93 -12.73
N TRP A 405 -12.01 39.88 -13.64
CA TRP A 405 -11.86 41.27 -13.24
C TRP A 405 -13.08 41.74 -12.45
N GLY A 406 -12.82 42.44 -11.35
CA GLY A 406 -13.83 43.18 -10.62
C GLY A 406 -14.41 44.34 -11.41
N LEU A 407 -15.40 45.00 -10.81
CA LEU A 407 -15.99 46.21 -11.38
C LEU A 407 -14.92 47.31 -11.52
N CYS A 408 -15.10 48.18 -12.52
CA CYS A 408 -14.26 49.34 -12.68
C CYS A 408 -14.60 50.36 -11.59
N LEU A 409 -13.71 50.52 -10.61
CA LEU A 409 -13.86 51.48 -9.52
C LEU A 409 -13.21 52.79 -9.93
N GLY A 410 -14.01 53.83 -10.12
CA GLY A 410 -13.52 55.15 -10.50
C GLY A 410 -14.63 56.10 -10.88
N SER A 411 -14.27 57.38 -10.98
CA SER A 411 -15.21 58.39 -11.45
C SER A 411 -15.40 58.23 -12.97
N CYS A 412 -16.65 58.28 -13.42
CA CYS A 412 -17.02 58.13 -14.83
C CYS A 412 -16.22 59.00 -15.80
N SER A 413 -15.82 60.20 -15.38
CA SER A 413 -15.10 61.18 -16.19
C SER A 413 -13.58 60.98 -16.24
N ARG A 414 -12.98 60.22 -15.31
CA ARG A 414 -11.51 60.07 -15.20
C ARG A 414 -11.01 58.64 -15.41
N GLY A 415 -11.92 57.72 -15.72
CA GLY A 415 -11.64 56.28 -15.72
C GLY A 415 -11.51 55.74 -14.30
N GLY A 416 -11.21 54.45 -14.19
CA GLY A 416 -11.08 53.75 -12.92
C GLY A 416 -9.99 52.70 -12.93
N VAL A 417 -9.92 51.96 -11.83
CA VAL A 417 -9.08 50.79 -11.66
C VAL A 417 -9.98 49.60 -11.38
N ARG A 418 -9.67 48.47 -12.00
CA ARG A 418 -10.28 47.19 -11.66
C ARG A 418 -9.21 46.26 -11.14
N HIS A 419 -9.62 45.42 -10.19
CA HIS A 419 -8.74 44.48 -9.50
C HIS A 419 -9.14 43.06 -9.87
N ARG A 420 -8.17 42.16 -9.88
CA ARG A 420 -8.41 40.71 -9.87
C ARG A 420 -7.46 40.08 -8.88
N THR A 421 -7.86 38.95 -8.32
CA THR A 421 -7.08 38.25 -7.30
C THR A 421 -6.91 36.78 -7.66
N ARG A 422 -5.87 36.15 -7.14
CA ARG A 422 -5.68 34.69 -7.14
C ARG A 422 -5.30 34.25 -5.74
N TYR A 423 -5.27 32.96 -5.47
CA TYR A 423 -4.90 32.42 -4.16
C TYR A 423 -3.84 31.33 -4.29
N ILE A 424 -3.09 31.10 -3.21
CA ILE A 424 -2.03 30.09 -3.16
C ILE A 424 -2.66 28.70 -3.04
N LEU A 425 -2.32 27.80 -3.96
CA LEU A 425 -2.67 26.39 -3.93
C LEU A 425 -1.64 25.57 -3.15
N LEU A 426 -0.35 25.89 -3.33
CA LEU A 426 0.76 25.23 -2.66
C LEU A 426 1.76 26.28 -2.19
N ARG A 427 2.09 26.26 -0.89
CA ARG A 427 3.11 27.16 -0.34
C ARG A 427 4.50 26.66 -0.71
N PRO A 428 5.44 27.57 -1.01
CA PRO A 428 6.81 27.18 -1.32
C PRO A 428 7.52 26.67 -0.06
N ALA A 429 8.52 25.80 -0.25
CA ALA A 429 9.36 25.27 0.82
C ALA A 429 10.79 25.01 0.33
N ASN A 430 11.74 24.92 1.27
CA ASN A 430 13.13 24.49 1.02
C ASN A 430 13.81 25.23 -0.16
N ALA A 431 13.72 26.55 -0.17
CA ALA A 431 14.26 27.41 -1.24
C ALA A 431 13.65 27.19 -2.64
N GLY A 432 12.41 26.71 -2.71
CA GLY A 432 11.60 26.79 -3.94
C GLY A 432 11.20 28.22 -4.30
N VAL A 433 10.73 28.39 -5.53
CA VAL A 433 10.34 29.69 -6.09
C VAL A 433 9.20 30.31 -5.25
N PRO A 434 9.36 31.56 -4.78
CA PRO A 434 8.34 32.22 -3.98
C PRO A 434 7.06 32.46 -4.79
N CYS A 435 5.94 32.66 -4.08
CA CYS A 435 4.68 32.95 -4.75
C CYS A 435 4.76 34.28 -5.51
N PRO A 436 4.25 34.33 -6.75
CA PRO A 436 4.12 35.58 -7.49
C PRO A 436 3.03 36.47 -6.88
N GLU A 437 2.82 37.67 -7.42
CA GLU A 437 1.80 38.60 -6.91
C GLU A 437 0.39 37.99 -6.91
N MET A 438 -0.36 38.22 -5.83
CA MET A 438 -1.68 37.62 -5.61
C MET A 438 -2.84 38.55 -6.02
N GLU A 439 -2.54 39.81 -6.27
CA GLU A 439 -3.46 40.84 -6.70
C GLU A 439 -2.88 41.54 -7.93
N GLU A 440 -3.73 41.85 -8.89
CA GLU A 440 -3.35 42.62 -10.07
C GLU A 440 -4.39 43.72 -10.29
N GLN A 441 -3.90 44.91 -10.61
CA GLN A 441 -4.72 46.08 -10.90
C GLN A 441 -4.45 46.58 -12.31
N THR A 442 -5.49 47.02 -13.00
CA THR A 442 -5.35 47.64 -14.31
C THR A 442 -6.33 48.79 -14.49
N LYS A 443 -5.96 49.76 -15.33
CA LYS A 443 -6.83 50.88 -15.69
C LYS A 443 -8.03 50.37 -16.49
N CYS A 444 -9.18 50.98 -16.29
CA CYS A 444 -10.42 50.64 -16.99
C CYS A 444 -11.27 51.88 -17.25
N VAL A 445 -12.20 51.74 -18.19
CA VAL A 445 -13.22 52.75 -18.50
C VAL A 445 -14.56 52.20 -18.01
N SER A 446 -15.28 52.99 -17.20
CA SER A 446 -16.62 52.60 -16.74
C SER A 446 -17.60 52.63 -17.92
N GLN A 447 -18.15 51.48 -18.31
CA GLN A 447 -19.12 51.40 -19.41
C GLN A 447 -20.54 51.80 -19.01
N SER A 448 -20.84 51.92 -17.71
CA SER A 448 -22.18 52.20 -17.18
C SER A 448 -22.29 53.58 -16.55
N CYS A 449 -21.90 54.61 -17.28
CA CYS A 449 -22.17 55.99 -16.87
C CYS A 449 -23.56 56.37 -17.39
N MET A 450 -24.59 56.14 -16.57
CA MET A 450 -25.88 56.80 -16.81
C MET A 450 -25.63 58.30 -16.70
N ARG A 451 -25.65 59.00 -17.83
CA ARG A 451 -25.83 60.45 -17.85
C ARG A 451 -27.17 60.70 -17.15
N LEU A 452 -27.13 61.16 -15.89
CA LEU A 452 -28.23 61.95 -15.36
C LEU A 452 -28.22 63.22 -16.22
N GLN A 453 -29.18 63.26 -17.15
CA GLN A 453 -29.32 64.31 -18.15
C GLN A 453 -30.24 65.40 -17.62
#